data_AF-A0A1H3YGV2-F1
#
_entry.id   AF-A0A1H3YGV2-F1
#
_cell.length_a   1.000
_cell.length_b   1.000
_cell.length_c   1.000
_cell.angle_alpha   90.00
_cell.angle_beta   90.00
_cell.angle_gamma   90.00
#
_symmetry.space_group_name_H-M   'P 1'
#
loop_
_entity.id
_entity.type
_entity.pdbx_description
1 polymer ?
#
loop_
_entity_poly.entity_id
_entity_poly.type
_entity_poly.pdbx_seq_one_letter_code
_entity_poly.pdbx_strand_id
1 'polypeptide(L)'
;MTTAGLDRRIEEYWDWIAVALFLLLAVDLLTTLAAARLLGVAAERNPLMRWLLGRDVAVVVGAHLAVVVLVALCFRHLLDRLRRTPEPASYYFALLIEVWLGVLVAVGLGVFANNLSVIVLGESLL
;
A
#
# COMPACT_ATOMS: atom_id res chain seq x y z
N MET A 1 11.93 22.15 -15.48
CA MET A 1 10.62 21.52 -15.77
C MET A 1 9.54 22.61 -15.92
N THR A 2 8.58 22.49 -16.83
CA THR A 2 7.43 23.44 -16.89
C THR A 2 6.45 23.12 -15.77
N THR A 3 5.70 24.11 -15.27
CA THR A 3 4.68 23.92 -14.23
C THR A 3 3.63 22.88 -14.63
N ALA A 4 3.12 22.96 -15.86
CA ALA A 4 2.18 21.98 -16.41
C ALA A 4 2.74 20.54 -16.44
N GLY A 5 4.03 20.36 -16.70
CA GLY A 5 4.67 19.04 -16.68
C GLY A 5 4.81 18.47 -15.26
N LEU A 6 4.95 19.32 -14.24
CA LEU A 6 4.98 18.92 -12.84
C LEU A 6 3.61 18.50 -12.33
N ASP A 7 2.57 19.27 -12.66
CA ASP A 7 1.22 18.97 -12.21
C ASP A 7 0.73 17.63 -12.76
N ARG A 8 0.99 17.33 -14.04
CA ARG A 8 0.68 16.01 -14.62
C ARG A 8 1.40 14.85 -13.92
N ARG A 9 2.70 14.99 -13.62
CA ARG A 9 3.43 13.95 -12.87
C ARG A 9 2.88 13.76 -11.46
N ILE A 10 2.44 14.84 -10.82
CA ILE A 10 1.82 14.78 -9.49
C ILE A 10 0.49 14.02 -9.54
N GLU A 11 -0.34 14.23 -10.56
CA GLU A 11 -1.55 13.44 -10.79
C GLU A 11 -1.22 11.95 -10.99
N GLU A 12 -0.25 11.64 -11.85
CA GLU A 12 0.21 10.26 -12.05
C GLU A 12 0.68 9.62 -10.73
N TYR A 13 1.41 10.35 -9.89
CA TYR A 13 1.85 9.87 -8.57
C TYR A 13 0.69 9.58 -7.62
N TRP A 14 -0.39 10.38 -7.69
CA TRP A 14 -1.62 10.12 -6.93
C TRP A 14 -2.33 8.86 -7.41
N ASP A 15 -2.35 8.60 -8.71
CA ASP A 15 -2.92 7.37 -9.25
C ASP A 15 -2.12 6.14 -8.80
N TRP A 16 -0.79 6.21 -8.89
CA TRP A 16 0.09 5.11 -8.46
C TRP A 16 -0.01 4.81 -6.97
N ILE A 17 -0.05 5.83 -6.11
CA ILE A 17 -0.22 5.60 -4.66
C ILE A 17 -1.62 5.05 -4.34
N ALA A 18 -2.66 5.45 -5.08
CA ALA A 18 -4.00 4.91 -4.92
C ALA A 18 -4.04 3.42 -5.27
N VAL A 19 -3.39 3.01 -6.37
CA VAL A 19 -3.22 1.59 -6.74
C VAL A 19 -2.47 0.83 -5.65
N ALA A 20 -1.35 1.37 -5.17
CA ALA A 20 -0.56 0.73 -4.12
C ALA A 20 -1.37 0.54 -2.83
N LEU A 21 -2.08 1.58 -2.38
CA LEU A 21 -2.94 1.52 -1.19
C LEU A 21 -4.08 0.52 -1.35
N PHE A 22 -4.71 0.47 -2.52
CA PHE A 22 -5.75 -0.50 -2.81
C PHE A 22 -5.23 -1.93 -2.70
N LEU A 23 -4.08 -2.22 -3.32
CA LEU A 23 -3.44 -3.55 -3.26
C LEU A 23 -3.02 -3.92 -1.83
N LEU A 24 -2.32 -3.02 -1.14
CA LEU A 24 -1.70 -3.31 0.16
C LEU A 24 -2.65 -3.26 1.35
N LEU A 25 -3.81 -2.60 1.23
CA LEU A 25 -4.75 -2.49 2.35
C LEU A 25 -6.06 -3.20 2.07
N ALA A 26 -6.72 -2.90 0.95
CA ALA A 26 -8.04 -3.48 0.68
C ALA A 26 -7.92 -4.94 0.24
N VAL A 27 -7.09 -5.20 -0.77
CA VAL A 27 -6.89 -6.55 -1.30
C VAL A 27 -6.18 -7.43 -0.28
N ASP A 28 -5.14 -6.91 0.38
CA ASP A 28 -4.47 -7.62 1.49
C ASP A 28 -5.48 -8.01 2.58
N LEU A 29 -6.24 -7.05 3.13
CA LEU A 29 -7.22 -7.34 4.17
C LEU A 29 -8.23 -8.42 3.75
N LEU A 30 -8.78 -8.33 2.53
CA LEU A 30 -9.75 -9.32 2.04
C LEU A 30 -9.11 -10.72 1.95
N THR A 31 -7.89 -10.79 1.45
CA THR A 31 -7.18 -12.06 1.29
C THR A 31 -6.72 -12.64 2.63
N THR A 32 -6.27 -11.82 3.58
CA THR A 32 -5.99 -12.24 4.96
C THR A 32 -7.23 -12.72 5.68
N LEU A 33 -8.38 -12.03 5.52
CA LEU A 33 -9.65 -12.47 6.11
C LEU A 33 -10.13 -13.80 5.51
N ALA A 34 -9.96 -13.99 4.20
CA ALA A 34 -10.29 -15.24 3.52
C ALA A 34 -9.37 -16.39 4.02
N ALA A 35 -8.06 -16.17 4.09
CA ALA A 35 -7.10 -17.14 4.61
C ALA A 35 -7.40 -17.48 6.08
N ALA A 36 -7.69 -16.49 6.93
CA ALA A 36 -8.05 -16.70 8.33
C ALA A 36 -9.35 -17.50 8.49
N ARG A 37 -10.32 -17.36 7.58
CA ARG A 37 -11.54 -18.18 7.55
C ARG A 37 -11.28 -19.62 7.14
N LEU A 38 -10.36 -19.86 6.21
CA LEU A 38 -10.06 -21.20 5.68
C LEU A 38 -9.10 -21.99 6.59
N LEU A 39 -8.09 -21.32 7.15
CA LEU A 39 -6.98 -21.92 7.90
C LEU A 39 -7.02 -21.64 9.41
N GLY A 40 -7.92 -20.75 9.85
CA GLY A 40 -8.03 -20.32 11.24
C GLY A 40 -7.06 -19.19 11.61
N VAL A 41 -7.48 -18.32 12.53
CA VAL A 41 -6.70 -17.14 12.99
C VAL A 41 -5.37 -17.53 13.66
N ALA A 42 -5.25 -18.76 14.16
CA ALA A 42 -4.03 -19.27 14.79
C ALA A 42 -2.87 -19.50 13.80
N ALA A 43 -3.16 -19.63 12.50
CA ALA A 43 -2.14 -19.80 11.46
C ALA A 43 -1.42 -18.48 11.12
N GLU A 44 -1.99 -17.32 11.49
CA GLU A 44 -1.44 -16.00 11.16
C GLU A 44 -0.14 -15.73 11.93
N ARG A 45 1.00 -15.61 11.23
CA ARG A 45 2.32 -15.41 11.88
C ARG A 45 2.51 -13.99 12.40
N ASN A 46 1.81 -13.00 11.85
CA ASN A 46 1.93 -11.61 12.28
C ASN A 46 1.13 -11.37 13.59
N PRO A 47 1.78 -11.12 14.75
CA PRO A 47 1.10 -10.99 16.03
C PRO A 47 0.16 -9.77 16.11
N LEU A 48 0.47 -8.70 15.36
CA LEU A 48 -0.39 -7.52 15.24
C LEU A 48 -1.69 -7.86 14.50
N MET A 49 -1.58 -8.56 13.36
CA MET A 49 -2.77 -8.98 12.62
C MET A 49 -3.58 -10.05 13.34
N ARG A 50 -2.91 -10.98 14.05
CA ARG A 50 -3.59 -11.95 14.90
C ARG A 50 -4.43 -11.28 15.99
N TRP A 51 -3.91 -10.21 16.61
CA TRP A 51 -4.66 -9.43 17.59
C TRP A 51 -5.82 -8.66 16.95
N LEU A 52 -5.59 -8.05 15.78
CA LEU A 52 -6.59 -7.24 15.09
C LEU A 52 -7.76 -8.10 14.55
N LEU A 53 -7.47 -9.29 14.03
CA LEU A 53 -8.47 -10.26 13.55
C LEU A 53 -9.33 -10.84 14.68
N GLY A 54 -8.88 -10.74 15.94
CA GLY A 54 -9.68 -11.07 17.12
C GLY A 54 -10.69 -9.99 17.52
N ARG A 55 -10.73 -8.85 16.81
CA ARG A 55 -11.67 -7.74 17.04
C ARG A 55 -12.80 -7.74 16.02
N ASP A 56 -13.83 -6.94 16.30
CA ASP A 56 -14.93 -6.73 15.36
C ASP A 56 -14.42 -6.18 14.01
N VAL A 57 -15.02 -6.66 12.92
CA VAL A 57 -14.67 -6.29 11.53
C VAL A 57 -14.67 -4.78 11.34
N ALA A 58 -15.57 -4.05 12.01
CA ALA A 58 -15.63 -2.59 11.96
C ALA A 58 -14.34 -1.91 12.48
N VAL A 59 -13.72 -2.46 13.53
CA VAL A 59 -12.46 -1.94 14.09
C VAL A 59 -11.31 -2.19 13.12
N VAL A 60 -11.27 -3.37 12.50
CA VAL A 60 -10.28 -3.73 11.49
C VAL A 60 -10.36 -2.77 10.30
N VAL A 61 -11.56 -2.59 9.75
CA VAL A 61 -11.80 -1.66 8.62
C VAL A 61 -11.44 -0.23 9.01
N GLY A 62 -11.85 0.22 10.21
CA GLY A 62 -11.51 1.54 10.72
C GLY A 62 -10.00 1.78 10.83
N ALA A 63 -9.24 0.79 11.28
CA ALA A 63 -7.79 0.87 11.34
C ALA A 63 -7.15 1.00 9.94
N HIS A 64 -7.63 0.23 8.95
CA HIS A 64 -7.13 0.33 7.57
C HIS A 64 -7.46 1.69 6.95
N LEU A 65 -8.67 2.22 7.18
CA LEU A 65 -9.05 3.56 6.74
C LEU A 65 -8.17 4.65 7.36
N ALA A 66 -7.84 4.52 8.66
CA ALA A 66 -6.94 5.44 9.32
C ALA A 66 -5.54 5.42 8.70
N VAL A 67 -5.03 4.24 8.33
CA VAL A 67 -3.76 4.09 7.61
C VAL A 67 -3.83 4.73 6.22
N VAL A 68 -4.91 4.53 5.45
CA VAL A 68 -5.09 5.19 4.15
C VAL A 68 -4.99 6.70 4.28
N VAL A 69 -5.73 7.29 5.24
CA VAL A 69 -5.74 8.74 5.46
C VAL A 69 -4.34 9.23 5.86
N LEU A 70 -3.66 8.53 6.77
CA LEU A 70 -2.33 8.90 7.22
C LEU A 70 -1.32 8.88 6.07
N VAL A 71 -1.31 7.82 5.25
CA VAL A 71 -0.42 7.70 4.11
C VAL A 71 -0.72 8.78 3.08
N ALA A 72 -1.99 9.04 2.76
CA ALA A 72 -2.37 10.11 1.84
C ALA A 72 -1.91 11.49 2.32
N LEU A 73 -2.05 11.79 3.61
CA LEU A 73 -1.57 13.05 4.19
C LEU A 73 -0.04 13.18 4.12
N CYS A 74 0.69 12.13 4.49
CA CYS A 74 2.15 12.09 4.39
C CYS A 74 2.62 12.25 2.93
N PHE A 75 1.94 11.59 1.99
CA PHE A 75 2.27 11.65 0.58
C PHE A 75 2.01 13.04 0.00
N ARG A 76 0.89 13.68 0.36
CA ARG A 76 0.64 15.09 0.03
C ARG A 76 1.77 16.00 0.50
N HIS A 77 2.22 15.84 1.74
CA HIS A 77 3.36 16.60 2.28
C HIS A 77 4.65 16.33 1.50
N LEU A 78 4.89 15.09 1.07
CA LEU A 78 6.04 14.74 0.23
C LEU A 78 6.01 15.47 -1.11
N LEU A 79 4.86 15.49 -1.79
CA LEU A 79 4.69 16.18 -3.07
C LEU A 79 4.82 17.71 -2.95
N ASP A 80 4.33 18.29 -1.85
CA ASP A 80 4.54 19.71 -1.55
C ASP A 80 6.03 20.04 -1.36
N ARG A 81 6.83 19.10 -0.83
CA ARG A 81 8.29 19.26 -0.73
C ARG A 81 8.96 19.14 -2.09
N LEU A 82 8.52 18.21 -2.94
CA LEU A 82 9.01 18.09 -4.31
C LEU A 82 8.83 19.41 -5.08
N ARG A 83 7.65 20.03 -4.98
CA ARG A 83 7.34 21.33 -5.62
C ARG A 83 8.29 22.48 -5.24
N ARG A 84 8.87 22.43 -4.03
CA ARG A 84 9.76 23.47 -3.50
C ARG A 84 11.25 23.15 -3.73
N THR A 85 11.56 21.96 -4.23
CA THR A 85 12.94 21.53 -4.45
C THR A 85 13.49 22.18 -5.72
N PRO A 86 14.63 22.91 -5.65
CA PRO A 86 15.25 23.48 -6.85
C PRO A 86 15.91 22.41 -7.73
N GLU A 87 16.04 22.70 -9.02
CA GLU A 87 16.84 21.91 -9.94
C GLU A 87 18.33 21.97 -9.56
N PRO A 88 19.12 20.89 -9.73
CA PRO A 88 18.76 19.60 -10.33
C PRO A 88 18.21 18.57 -9.32
N ALA A 89 18.15 18.91 -8.03
CA ALA A 89 17.77 17.96 -6.97
C ALA A 89 16.33 17.46 -7.12
N SER A 90 15.43 18.27 -7.68
CA SER A 90 14.04 17.89 -8.01
C SER A 90 13.97 16.67 -8.93
N TYR A 91 14.90 16.52 -9.88
CA TYR A 91 14.92 15.37 -10.79
C TYR A 91 15.18 14.06 -10.05
N TYR A 92 16.25 14.02 -9.23
CA TYR A 92 16.59 12.84 -8.44
C TYR A 92 15.52 12.52 -7.40
N PHE A 93 14.91 13.55 -6.81
CA PHE A 93 13.81 13.37 -5.87
C PHE A 93 12.58 12.76 -6.55
N ALA A 94 12.22 13.24 -7.74
CA ALA A 94 11.11 12.68 -8.49
C ALA A 94 11.38 11.22 -8.92
N LEU A 95 12.61 10.90 -9.35
CA LEU A 95 13.02 9.52 -9.66
C LEU A 95 12.92 8.61 -8.42
N LEU A 96 13.32 9.10 -7.25
CA LEU A 96 13.19 8.36 -5.99
C LEU A 96 11.72 8.05 -5.67
N ILE A 97 10.81 9.01 -5.88
CA ILE A 97 9.36 8.81 -5.70
C ILE A 97 8.84 7.75 -6.67
N GLU A 98 9.22 7.83 -7.95
CA GLU A 98 8.81 6.85 -8.98
C GLU A 98 9.26 5.43 -8.64
N VAL A 99 10.53 5.26 -8.28
CA VAL A 99 11.07 3.95 -7.87
C VAL A 99 10.34 3.44 -6.64
N TRP A 100 10.13 4.30 -5.64
CA TRP A 100 9.44 3.91 -4.42
C TRP A 100 7.98 3.49 -4.66
N LEU A 101 7.24 4.24 -5.49
CA LEU A 101 5.88 3.87 -5.90
C LEU A 101 5.85 2.54 -6.65
N GLY A 102 6.77 2.35 -7.61
CA GLY A 102 6.89 1.09 -8.33
C GLY A 102 7.18 -0.10 -7.42
N VAL A 103 8.06 0.08 -6.44
CA VAL A 103 8.35 -0.95 -5.42
C VAL A 103 7.11 -1.23 -4.57
N LEU A 104 6.37 -0.22 -4.12
CA LEU A 104 5.14 -0.44 -3.35
C LEU A 104 4.11 -1.26 -4.12
N VAL A 105 3.90 -0.95 -5.41
CA VAL A 105 2.97 -1.70 -6.25
C VAL A 105 3.47 -3.14 -6.44
N ALA A 106 4.76 -3.34 -6.72
CA ALA A 106 5.34 -4.67 -6.89
C ALA A 106 5.22 -5.50 -5.60
N VAL A 107 5.47 -4.91 -4.43
CA VAL A 107 5.27 -5.55 -3.14
C VAL A 107 3.79 -5.89 -2.92
N GLY A 108 2.87 -4.97 -3.23
CA GLY A 108 1.43 -5.21 -3.13
C GLY A 108 0.96 -6.38 -4.00
N LEU A 109 1.44 -6.45 -5.24
CA LEU A 109 1.19 -7.59 -6.13
C LEU A 109 1.79 -8.89 -5.61
N GLY A 110 3.01 -8.84 -5.04
CA GLY A 110 3.66 -10.00 -4.44
C GLY A 110 2.91 -10.54 -3.22
N VAL A 111 2.48 -9.67 -2.32
CA VAL A 111 1.65 -10.04 -1.16
C VAL A 111 0.33 -10.62 -1.61
N PHE A 112 -0.34 -9.99 -2.58
CA PHE A 112 -1.57 -10.51 -3.17
C PHE A 112 -1.38 -11.91 -3.77
N ALA A 113 -0.32 -12.11 -4.58
CA ALA A 113 -0.03 -13.40 -5.18
C ALA A 113 0.26 -14.47 -4.12
N ASN A 114 0.99 -14.11 -3.05
CA ASN A 114 1.26 -15.01 -1.94
C ASN A 114 -0.04 -15.42 -1.22
N ASN A 115 -0.88 -14.45 -0.85
CA ASN A 115 -2.14 -14.74 -0.16
C ASN A 115 -3.09 -15.55 -1.06
N LEU A 116 -3.11 -15.28 -2.37
CA LEU A 116 -3.90 -16.07 -3.33
C LEU A 116 -3.38 -17.50 -3.45
N SER A 117 -2.06 -17.71 -3.45
CA SER A 117 -1.46 -19.06 -3.43
C SER A 117 -1.91 -19.84 -2.21
N VAL A 118 -1.91 -19.22 -1.02
CA VAL A 118 -2.39 -19.88 0.20
C VAL A 118 -3.86 -20.30 0.06
N ILE A 119 -4.71 -19.47 -0.55
CA ILE A 119 -6.12 -19.76 -0.76
C ILE A 119 -6.34 -20.88 -1.79
N VAL A 120 -5.61 -20.87 -2.91
CA VAL A 120 -5.85 -21.79 -4.03
C VAL A 120 -5.08 -23.10 -3.88
N LEU A 121 -3.83 -23.02 -3.44
CA LEU A 121 -2.88 -24.14 -3.36
C LEU A 121 -2.70 -24.68 -1.94
N GLY A 122 -3.16 -23.96 -0.91
CA GLY A 122 -2.99 -24.35 0.49
C GLY A 122 -1.59 -24.11 1.05
N GLU A 123 -0.63 -23.68 0.23
CA GLU A 123 0.73 -23.34 0.64
C GLU A 123 1.13 -21.91 0.26
N SER A 124 1.96 -21.32 1.11
CA SER A 124 2.58 -20.00 0.91
C SER A 124 3.74 -20.10 -0.08
N LEU A 125 3.92 -19.09 -0.94
CA LEU A 125 5.08 -18.99 -1.84
C LEU A 125 6.34 -18.48 -1.12
N LEU A 126 6.19 -18.08 0.14
CA LEU A 126 7.20 -17.60 1.09
C LEU A 126 7.17 -18.44 2.38
#